data_AF-A0A7I7QPB4-F1
#
_entry.id   AF-A0A7I7QPB4-F1
#
_cell.length_a   1.000
_cell.length_b   1.000
_cell.length_c   1.000
_cell.angle_alpha   90.00
_cell.angle_beta   90.00
_cell.angle_gamma   90.00
#
_symmetry.space_group_name_H-M   'P 1'
#
loop_
_entity.id
_entity.type
_entity.pdbx_description
1 polymer ?
#
loop_
_entity_poly.entity_id
_entity_poly.type
_entity_poly.pdbx_seq_one_letter_code
_entity_poly.pdbx_strand_id
1 'polypeptide(L)'
;MESWRSSGGRVATYRFDWAPRGAPFGACHCMELPYLLGTPEAWSDAPMLGPLRRLDEALGERMRAVWTGFARDGTAALPSARLNFA
;
A
#
# COMPACT_ATOMS: atom_id res chain seq x y z
N MET A 1 -7.93 -9.42 -14.04
CA MET A 1 -7.64 -8.13 -14.72
C MET A 1 -8.28 -8.09 -16.11
N GLU A 2 -8.15 -9.18 -16.87
CA GLU A 2 -8.69 -9.31 -18.22
C GLU A 2 -10.21 -9.16 -18.29
N SER A 3 -10.96 -9.84 -17.41
CA SER A 3 -12.42 -9.68 -17.31
C SER A 3 -12.89 -8.24 -17.07
N TRP A 4 -12.20 -7.51 -16.21
CA TRP A 4 -12.52 -6.10 -15.92
C TRP A 4 -12.20 -5.19 -17.10
N ARG A 5 -11.08 -5.44 -17.79
CA ARG A 5 -10.66 -4.68 -18.98
C ARG A 5 -11.57 -4.95 -20.17
N SER A 6 -11.92 -6.21 -20.43
CA SER A 6 -12.81 -6.59 -21.54
C SER A 6 -14.22 -6.00 -21.39
N SER A 7 -14.64 -5.72 -20.16
CA SER A 7 -15.92 -5.06 -19.87
C SER A 7 -15.82 -3.51 -19.85
N GLY A 8 -14.73 -2.93 -20.38
CA GLY A 8 -14.54 -1.48 -20.46
C GLY A 8 -13.95 -0.82 -19.20
N GLY A 9 -13.59 -1.60 -18.19
CA GLY A 9 -12.98 -1.10 -16.95
C GLY A 9 -11.54 -0.62 -17.15
N ARG A 10 -11.20 0.49 -16.50
CA ARG A 10 -9.81 0.93 -16.36
C ARG A 10 -9.22 0.31 -15.09
N VAL A 11 -8.12 -0.44 -15.23
CA VAL A 11 -7.57 -1.26 -14.14
C VAL A 11 -6.09 -0.99 -13.95
N ALA A 12 -5.67 -0.88 -12.70
CA ALA A 12 -4.27 -0.91 -12.29
C ALA A 12 -4.07 -1.99 -11.22
N THR A 13 -2.84 -2.43 -11.04
CA THR A 13 -2.45 -3.35 -9.96
C THR A 13 -1.35 -2.72 -9.12
N TYR A 14 -1.25 -3.13 -7.87
CA TYR A 14 -0.09 -2.81 -7.04
C TYR A 14 0.48 -4.08 -6.39
N ARG A 15 1.76 -4.02 -6.04
CA ARG A 15 2.42 -4.98 -5.17
C ARG A 15 3.00 -4.22 -3.97
N PHE A 16 2.89 -4.81 -2.79
CA PHE A 16 3.45 -4.28 -1.56
C PHE A 16 4.48 -5.30 -1.05
N ASP A 17 5.76 -4.95 -1.18
CA ASP A 17 6.91 -5.80 -0.83
C ASP A 17 7.67 -5.29 0.41
N TRP A 18 7.27 -4.14 0.97
CA TRP A 18 7.94 -3.60 2.16
C TRP A 18 7.79 -4.55 3.34
N ALA A 19 8.90 -4.80 4.03
CA ALA A 19 8.95 -5.64 5.21
C ALA A 19 9.79 -4.96 6.30
N PRO A 20 9.32 -4.94 7.55
CA PRO A 20 10.14 -4.44 8.65
C PRO A 20 11.35 -5.35 8.85
N ARG A 21 12.51 -4.75 9.12
CA ARG A 21 13.74 -5.52 9.41
C ARG A 21 13.52 -6.38 10.66
N GLY A 22 13.75 -7.69 10.51
CA GLY A 22 13.61 -8.65 11.61
C GLY A 22 12.16 -9.04 11.92
N ALA A 23 11.20 -8.67 11.06
CA ALA A 23 9.83 -9.18 11.17
C ALA A 23 9.77 -10.65 10.74
N PRO A 24 9.04 -11.51 11.48
CA PRO A 24 9.02 -12.95 11.22
C PRO A 24 8.27 -13.35 9.94
N PHE A 25 7.47 -12.44 9.37
CA PHE A 25 6.53 -12.77 8.29
C PHE A 25 6.72 -11.96 7.00
N GLY A 26 7.78 -11.13 6.91
CA GLY A 26 8.02 -10.28 5.74
C GLY A 26 6.86 -9.31 5.46
N ALA A 27 6.57 -9.05 4.19
CA ALA A 27 5.41 -8.28 3.73
C ALA A 27 4.12 -9.14 3.84
N CYS A 28 3.69 -9.42 5.06
CA CYS A 28 2.56 -10.31 5.30
C CYS A 28 1.20 -9.67 4.97
N HIS A 29 0.12 -10.46 5.12
CA HIS A 29 -1.24 -9.97 4.94
C HIS A 29 -1.52 -8.74 5.81
N CYS A 30 -2.19 -7.73 5.24
CA CYS A 30 -2.52 -6.44 5.85
C CYS A 30 -1.33 -5.49 6.15
N MET A 31 -0.10 -5.81 5.74
CA MET A 31 1.06 -4.96 6.01
C MET A 31 0.94 -3.54 5.43
N GLU A 32 0.14 -3.36 4.37
CA GLU A 32 -0.09 -2.09 3.72
C GLU A 32 -1.11 -1.20 4.46
N LEU A 33 -1.94 -1.77 5.35
CA LEU A 33 -3.00 -1.02 6.02
C LEU A 33 -2.47 0.13 6.92
N PRO A 34 -1.42 -0.05 7.73
CA PRO A 34 -0.82 1.05 8.50
C PRO A 34 -0.29 2.21 7.66
N TYR A 35 0.02 1.96 6.38
CA TYR A 35 0.49 2.98 5.46
C TYR A 35 -0.65 3.82 4.89
N LEU A 36 -1.86 3.27 4.85
CA LEU A 36 -3.04 3.87 4.23
C LEU A 36 -4.07 4.41 5.23
N LEU A 37 -4.23 3.75 6.38
CA LEU A 37 -5.36 3.95 7.30
C LEU A 37 -4.90 4.22 8.73
N GLY A 38 -5.56 5.18 9.39
CA GLY A 38 -5.32 5.50 10.79
C GLY A 38 -4.03 6.28 11.04
N THR A 39 -3.64 6.34 12.31
CA THR A 39 -2.37 6.94 12.76
C THR A 39 -1.37 5.84 13.12
N PRO A 40 -0.06 6.11 13.19
CA PRO A 40 0.93 5.13 13.63
C PRO A 40 0.58 4.50 14.99
N GLU A 41 0.00 5.27 15.90
CA GLU A 41 -0.37 4.83 17.25
C GLU A 41 -1.49 3.77 17.21
N ALA A 42 -2.44 3.88 16.29
CA ALA A 42 -3.51 2.89 16.11
C ALA A 42 -2.99 1.50 15.70
N TRP A 43 -1.75 1.41 15.21
CA TRP A 43 -1.10 0.16 14.81
C TRP A 43 0.06 -0.23 15.73
N SER A 44 0.29 0.50 16.82
CA SER A 44 1.42 0.27 17.73
C SER A 44 1.48 -1.17 18.28
N ASP A 45 0.32 -1.79 18.50
CA ASP A 45 0.20 -3.16 18.99
C ASP A 45 0.25 -4.24 17.90
N ALA A 46 0.28 -3.88 16.61
CA ALA A 46 0.30 -4.83 15.50
C ALA A 46 1.64 -5.61 15.40
N PRO A 47 1.67 -6.93 15.70
CA PRO A 47 2.91 -7.72 15.73
C PRO A 47 3.64 -7.80 14.39
N MET A 48 2.90 -7.64 13.28
CA MET A 48 3.45 -7.65 11.93
C MET A 48 4.52 -6.57 11.70
N LEU A 49 4.48 -5.46 12.45
CA LEU A 49 5.46 -4.37 12.33
C LEU A 49 6.85 -4.70 12.91
N GLY A 50 7.03 -5.92 13.43
CA GLY A 50 8.29 -6.36 14.03
C GLY A 50 8.61 -5.65 15.35
N PRO A 51 9.80 -5.90 15.93
CA PRO A 51 10.14 -5.39 17.26
C PRO A 51 10.30 -3.86 17.30
N LEU A 52 10.66 -3.23 16.18
CA LEU A 52 10.89 -1.78 16.14
C LEU A 52 9.61 -0.96 15.96
N ARG A 53 8.50 -1.58 15.54
CA ARG A 53 7.20 -0.92 15.32
C ARG A 53 7.29 0.39 14.51
N ARG A 54 8.25 0.47 13.60
CA ARG A 54 8.55 1.69 12.83
C ARG A 54 8.10 1.53 11.39
N LEU A 55 7.28 2.47 10.96
CA LEU A 55 6.85 2.61 9.57
C LEU A 55 7.83 3.49 8.79
N ASP A 56 7.87 3.29 7.48
CA ASP A 56 8.54 4.21 6.55
C ASP A 56 7.55 5.33 6.17
N GLU A 57 7.80 6.53 6.72
CA GLU A 57 6.94 7.69 6.51
C GLU A 57 6.83 8.08 5.04
N ALA A 58 7.96 8.05 4.31
CA ALA A 58 7.99 8.41 2.89
C ALA A 58 7.22 7.39 2.04
N LEU A 59 7.28 6.10 2.40
CA LEU A 59 6.45 5.08 1.76
C LEU A 59 4.97 5.34 2.02
N GLY A 60 4.60 5.71 3.25
CA GLY A 60 3.22 6.05 3.62
C GLY A 60 2.69 7.26 2.85
N GLU A 61 3.50 8.32 2.75
CA GLU A 61 3.15 9.51 1.96
C GLU A 61 2.92 9.16 0.49
N ARG A 62 3.83 8.39 -0.12
CA ARG A 62 3.68 7.93 -1.51
C ARG A 62 2.39 7.12 -1.69
N MET A 63 2.11 6.19 -0.78
CA MET A 63 0.92 5.34 -0.86
C MET A 63 -0.36 6.18 -0.74
N ARG A 64 -0.46 7.09 0.24
CA ARG A 64 -1.63 7.97 0.40
C ARG A 64 -1.80 8.92 -0.78
N ALA A 65 -0.72 9.43 -1.37
CA ALA A 65 -0.79 10.25 -2.58
C ALA A 65 -1.38 9.46 -3.77
N VAL A 66 -0.94 8.22 -3.97
CA VAL A 66 -1.47 7.34 -5.02
C VAL A 66 -2.96 7.03 -4.81
N TRP A 67 -3.37 6.66 -3.59
CA TRP A 67 -4.76 6.34 -3.30
C TRP A 67 -5.69 7.55 -3.40
N THR A 68 -5.27 8.71 -2.91
CA THR A 68 -6.07 9.95 -3.01
C THR A 68 -6.13 10.48 -4.44
N GLY A 69 -5.05 10.35 -5.22
CA GLY A 69 -5.06 10.61 -6.66
C GLY A 69 -6.04 9.71 -7.40
N PHE A 70 -6.02 8.41 -7.11
CA PHE A 70 -6.98 7.47 -7.68
C PHE A 70 -8.42 7.80 -7.31
N ALA A 71 -8.69 8.15 -6.04
CA ALA A 71 -10.02 8.52 -5.60
C ALA A 71 -10.56 9.76 -6.33
N ARG A 72 -9.69 10.71 -6.69
CA ARG A 72 -10.06 11.95 -7.39
C ARG A 72 -10.27 11.74 -8.90
N ASP A 73 -9.31 11.10 -9.57
CA ASP A 73 -9.22 11.12 -11.03
C ASP A 73 -9.22 9.71 -11.66
N GLY A 74 -9.42 8.68 -10.84
CA GLY A 74 -9.36 7.28 -11.24
C GLY A 74 -7.95 6.88 -11.70
N THR A 75 -7.87 5.93 -12.63
CA THR A 75 -6.57 5.42 -13.10
C THR A 75 -5.71 6.44 -13.85
N ALA A 76 -6.26 7.60 -14.23
CA ALA A 76 -5.52 8.63 -14.97
C ALA A 76 -4.53 9.39 -14.08
N ALA A 77 -4.76 9.44 -12.76
CA ALA A 77 -3.82 10.03 -11.80
C ALA A 77 -2.72 9.06 -11.35
N LEU A 78 -2.76 7.79 -11.80
CA LEU A 78 -1.75 6.82 -11.41
C LEU A 78 -0.47 7.02 -12.23
N PRO A 79 0.72 6.96 -11.62
CA PRO A 79 1.99 7.10 -12.33
C PRO A 79 2.26 5.93 -13.30
N SER A 80 1.60 4.78 -13.10
CA SER A 80 1.67 3.62 -13.97
C SER A 80 0.46 2.70 -13.75
N ALA A 81 0.24 1.75 -14.67
CA ALA A 81 -0.77 0.70 -14.50
C ALA A 81 -0.33 -0.43 -13.54
N ARG A 82 0.95 -0.49 -13.18
CA ARG A 82 1.53 -1.45 -12.23
C ARG A 82 2.43 -0.73 -11.24
N LEU A 83 1.97 -0.67 -10.00
CA LEU A 83 2.62 0.06 -8.91
C LEU A 83 3.40 -0.91 -8.03
N ASN A 84 4.50 -0.44 -7.44
CA ASN A 84 5.25 -1.19 -6.45
C ASN A 84 5.54 -0.31 -5.23
N PHE A 85 5.30 -0.87 -4.05
CA PHE A 85 5.55 -0.25 -2.75
C PHE A 85 6.52 -1.17 -2.00
N ALA A 86 7.77 -0.76 -1.87
CA ALA A 86 8.85 -1.53 -1.25
C ALA A 86 9.69 -0.62 -0.36
#